data_AF-B9UNN9-F1
#
_entry.id   AF-B9UNN9-F1
#
_cell.length_a   1.000
_cell.length_b   1.000
_cell.length_c   1.000
_cell.angle_alpha   90.00
_cell.angle_beta   90.00
_cell.angle_gamma   90.00
#
_symmetry.space_group_name_H-M   'P 1'
#
loop_
_entity.id
_entity.type
_entity.pdbx_description
1 polymer ?
#
loop_
_entity_poly.entity_id
_entity_poly.type
_entity_poly.pdbx_seq_one_letter_code
_entity_poly.pdbx_strand_id
1 'polypeptide(L)'
;TIDEWEDTMRQVAANPDPVEIQEVLEISYTNLKCDMDKSIFLHIACFLEGEEKDYIIKLLAQCDLYTVVGIRNLMYRCLVYVEDGRVMMHQLIKEMGREVVRKESPKEPGKRSRLWHHQDCIDVLQDQS
;
A
#
# COMPACT_ATOMS: atom_id res chain seq x y z
N THR A 1 25.28 5.87 -7.54
CA THR A 1 25.38 6.40 -8.93
C THR A 1 24.35 5.71 -9.80
N ILE A 2 24.17 6.14 -11.06
CA ILE A 2 23.30 5.41 -12.01
C ILE A 2 23.81 3.97 -12.20
N ASP A 3 25.14 3.78 -12.23
CA ASP A 3 25.78 2.48 -12.39
C ASP A 3 25.45 1.52 -11.23
N GLU A 4 25.47 2.00 -9.99
CA GLU A 4 25.05 1.20 -8.82
C GLU A 4 23.58 0.78 -8.90
N TRP A 5 22.71 1.66 -9.42
CA TRP A 5 21.29 1.36 -9.62
C TRP A 5 21.09 0.29 -10.70
N GLU A 6 21.78 0.41 -11.83
CA GLU A 6 21.72 -0.57 -12.93
C GLU A 6 22.24 -1.95 -12.51
N ASP A 7 23.36 -2.01 -11.79
CA ASP A 7 23.92 -3.27 -11.32
C ASP A 7 23.05 -3.93 -10.24
N THR A 8 22.49 -3.14 -9.31
CA THR A 8 21.51 -3.65 -8.33
C THR A 8 20.28 -4.23 -9.05
N MET A 9 19.75 -3.55 -10.08
CA MET A 9 18.63 -4.08 -10.86
C MET A 9 18.95 -5.40 -11.58
N ARG A 10 20.16 -5.54 -12.15
CA ARG A 10 20.59 -6.79 -12.79
C ARG A 10 20.71 -7.92 -11.78
N GLN A 11 21.23 -7.65 -10.59
CA GLN A 11 21.38 -8.64 -9.52
C GLN A 11 20.01 -9.14 -9.02
N VAL A 12 19.09 -8.22 -8.70
CA VAL A 12 17.73 -8.56 -8.24
C VAL A 12 16.96 -9.32 -9.33
N ALA A 13 17.11 -8.95 -10.60
CA ALA A 13 16.47 -9.67 -11.71
C ALA A 13 17.01 -11.10 -11.90
N ALA A 14 18.30 -11.34 -11.61
CA ALA A 14 18.91 -12.65 -11.72
C ALA A 14 18.58 -13.59 -10.54
N ASN A 15 18.38 -13.02 -9.35
CA ASN A 15 18.03 -13.77 -8.14
C ASN A 15 17.05 -12.97 -7.28
N PRO A 16 15.74 -13.07 -7.56
CA PRO A 16 14.73 -12.28 -6.87
C PRO A 16 14.57 -12.74 -5.41
N ASP A 17 15.16 -12.01 -4.46
CA ASP A 17 14.85 -12.14 -3.04
C ASP A 17 13.54 -11.37 -2.73
N PRO A 18 12.48 -12.03 -2.24
CA PRO A 18 11.24 -11.36 -1.87
C PRO A 18 11.44 -10.19 -0.90
N VAL A 19 12.42 -10.26 0.02
CA VAL A 19 12.69 -9.19 0.99
C VAL A 19 13.28 -7.97 0.28
N GLU A 20 14.31 -8.16 -0.54
CA GLU A 20 14.93 -7.06 -1.31
C GLU A 20 13.92 -6.42 -2.27
N ILE A 21 13.06 -7.22 -2.91
CA ILE A 21 11.98 -6.70 -3.76
C ILE A 21 11.05 -5.80 -2.97
N GLN A 22 10.62 -6.22 -1.78
CA GLN A 22 9.74 -5.44 -0.93
C GLN A 22 10.39 -4.12 -0.49
N GLU A 23 11.68 -4.13 -0.16
CA GLU A 23 12.44 -2.92 0.19
C GLU A 23 12.54 -1.94 -1.00
N VAL A 24 12.83 -2.44 -2.20
CA VAL A 24 12.88 -1.61 -3.42
C VAL A 24 11.51 -1.01 -3.72
N LEU A 25 10.43 -1.79 -3.59
CA LEU A 25 9.07 -1.29 -3.80
C LEU A 25 8.68 -0.27 -2.73
N GLU A 26 9.09 -0.44 -1.46
CA GLU A 26 8.77 0.49 -0.38
C GLU A 26 9.30 1.91 -0.62
N ILE A 27 10.38 2.07 -1.41
CA ILE A 27 10.88 3.38 -1.85
C ILE A 27 9.82 4.17 -2.62
N SER A 28 9.02 3.48 -3.46
CA SER A 28 7.97 4.12 -4.26
C SER A 28 6.85 4.72 -3.40
N TYR A 29 6.51 4.05 -2.28
CA TYR A 29 5.57 4.53 -1.28
C TYR A 29 6.17 5.65 -0.41
N THR A 30 7.40 5.47 0.07
CA THR A 30 8.08 6.44 0.94
C THR A 30 8.24 7.80 0.26
N ASN A 31 8.46 7.80 -1.06
CA ASN A 31 8.59 9.00 -1.91
C ASN A 31 7.26 9.69 -2.27
N LEU A 32 6.12 9.21 -1.78
CA LEU A 32 4.87 9.96 -1.82
C LEU A 32 5.03 11.20 -0.92
N LYS A 33 4.87 12.40 -1.50
CA LYS A 33 5.07 13.66 -0.78
C LYS A 33 3.89 14.04 0.11
N CYS A 34 2.70 13.54 -0.20
CA CYS A 34 1.48 13.88 0.49
C CYS A 34 1.06 12.73 1.40
N ASP A 35 0.87 13.00 2.68
CA ASP A 35 0.42 11.99 3.64
C ASP A 35 -1.00 11.49 3.36
N MET A 36 -1.84 12.32 2.71
CA MET A 36 -3.15 11.88 2.24
C MET A 36 -3.01 10.85 1.11
N ASP A 37 -2.07 11.02 0.18
CA ASP A 37 -1.81 10.02 -0.87
C ASP A 37 -1.32 8.70 -0.26
N LYS A 38 -0.45 8.77 0.76
CA LYS A 38 -0.02 7.59 1.53
C LYS A 38 -1.19 6.91 2.22
N SER A 39 -2.07 7.69 2.84
CA SER A 39 -3.27 7.14 3.49
C SER A 39 -4.19 6.45 2.49
N ILE A 40 -4.47 7.08 1.34
CA ILE A 40 -5.27 6.50 0.26
C ILE A 40 -4.64 5.19 -0.24
N PHE A 41 -3.32 5.18 -0.48
CA PHE A 41 -2.60 3.99 -0.90
C PHE A 41 -2.80 2.82 0.08
N LEU A 42 -2.64 3.06 1.37
CA LEU A 42 -2.79 2.03 2.40
C LEU A 42 -4.25 1.57 2.55
N HIS A 43 -5.24 2.46 2.39
CA HIS A 43 -6.65 2.04 2.34
C HIS A 43 -6.93 1.10 1.16
N ILE A 44 -6.39 1.40 -0.02
CA ILE A 44 -6.53 0.52 -1.20
C ILE A 44 -5.83 -0.82 -0.97
N ALA A 45 -4.58 -0.82 -0.53
CA ALA A 45 -3.81 -2.05 -0.29
C ALA A 45 -4.45 -2.97 0.77
N CYS A 46 -5.03 -2.39 1.82
CA CYS A 46 -5.65 -3.15 2.90
C CYS A 46 -7.07 -3.62 2.56
N PHE A 47 -7.90 -2.77 1.94
CA PHE A 47 -9.35 -2.98 1.92
C PHE A 47 -10.04 -2.78 0.57
N LEU A 48 -9.53 -1.91 -0.30
CA LEU A 48 -10.33 -1.37 -1.42
C LEU A 48 -9.81 -1.76 -2.81
N GLU A 49 -8.81 -2.62 -2.92
CA GLU A 49 -8.42 -3.20 -4.22
C GLU A 49 -9.61 -3.93 -4.85
N GLY A 50 -9.86 -3.66 -6.14
CA GLY A 50 -10.94 -4.28 -6.90
C GLY A 50 -12.29 -3.57 -6.77
N GLU A 51 -12.39 -2.56 -5.91
CA GLU A 51 -13.60 -1.76 -5.77
C GLU A 51 -13.74 -0.71 -6.87
N GLU A 52 -14.97 -0.30 -7.15
CA GLU A 52 -15.28 0.74 -8.13
C GLU A 52 -14.62 2.07 -7.73
N LYS A 53 -13.97 2.73 -8.69
CA LYS A 53 -13.26 3.99 -8.45
C LYS A 53 -14.15 5.05 -7.81
N ASP A 54 -15.39 5.18 -8.29
CA ASP A 54 -16.34 6.16 -7.77
C ASP A 54 -16.80 5.82 -6.35
N TYR A 55 -16.86 4.54 -6.00
CA TYR A 55 -17.12 4.10 -4.63
C TYR A 55 -15.98 4.50 -3.71
N ILE A 56 -14.73 4.20 -4.09
CA ILE A 56 -13.54 4.57 -3.30
C ILE A 56 -13.47 6.09 -3.10
N ILE A 57 -13.73 6.88 -4.15
CA ILE A 57 -13.74 8.34 -4.06
C ILE A 57 -14.77 8.82 -3.04
N LYS A 58 -16.01 8.31 -3.10
CA LYS A 58 -17.07 8.70 -2.17
C LYS A 58 -16.76 8.28 -0.73
N LEU A 59 -16.25 7.06 -0.54
CA LEU A 59 -15.92 6.53 0.78
C LEU A 59 -14.81 7.36 1.44
N LEU A 60 -13.69 7.57 0.76
CA LEU A 60 -12.54 8.27 1.33
C LEU A 60 -12.72 9.80 1.38
N ALA A 61 -13.63 10.38 0.59
CA ALA A 61 -14.02 11.78 0.74
C ALA A 61 -14.65 12.06 2.12
N GLN A 62 -15.27 11.06 2.76
CA GLN A 62 -15.80 11.20 4.13
C GLN A 62 -14.69 11.25 5.20
N CYS A 63 -13.45 10.90 4.83
CA CYS A 63 -12.27 10.97 5.70
C CYS A 63 -11.45 12.24 5.47
N ASP A 64 -12.03 13.27 4.85
CA ASP A 64 -11.36 14.53 4.46
C ASP A 64 -10.12 14.32 3.55
N LEU A 65 -10.11 13.22 2.78
CA LEU A 65 -9.03 12.92 1.83
C LEU A 65 -9.34 13.48 0.44
N TYR A 66 -8.33 14.06 -0.22
CA TYR A 66 -8.41 14.50 -1.62
C TYR A 66 -8.35 13.32 -2.61
N THR A 67 -9.31 12.40 -2.52
CA THR A 67 -9.23 11.06 -3.13
C THR A 67 -9.11 11.08 -4.65
N VAL A 68 -9.77 12.02 -5.33
CA VAL A 68 -9.66 12.16 -6.79
C VAL A 68 -8.22 12.48 -7.21
N VAL A 69 -7.58 13.44 -6.53
CA VAL A 69 -6.19 13.83 -6.79
C VAL A 69 -5.23 12.74 -6.35
N GLY A 70 -5.48 12.12 -5.19
CA GLY A 70 -4.63 11.06 -4.65
C GLY A 70 -4.60 9.82 -5.54
N ILE A 71 -5.75 9.32 -6.00
CA ILE A 71 -5.78 8.19 -6.95
C ILE A 71 -4.99 8.53 -8.22
N ARG A 72 -5.15 9.75 -8.75
CA ARG A 72 -4.39 10.21 -9.93
C ARG A 72 -2.88 10.22 -9.66
N ASN A 73 -2.45 10.68 -8.49
CA ASN A 73 -1.04 10.71 -8.10
C ASN A 73 -0.46 9.30 -7.96
N LEU A 74 -1.24 8.36 -7.39
CA LEU A 74 -0.85 6.95 -7.28
C LEU A 74 -0.75 6.28 -8.66
N MET A 75 -1.67 6.57 -9.58
CA MET A 75 -1.60 6.10 -10.96
C MET A 75 -0.36 6.64 -11.69
N TYR A 76 -0.04 7.94 -11.53
CA TYR A 76 1.15 8.54 -12.13
C TYR A 76 2.46 7.88 -11.68
N ARG A 77 2.45 7.24 -10.50
CA ARG A 77 3.58 6.50 -9.92
C ARG A 77 3.50 5.00 -10.12
N CYS A 78 2.54 4.52 -10.92
CA CYS A 78 2.30 3.10 -11.19
C CYS A 78 2.03 2.26 -9.92
N LEU A 79 1.52 2.89 -8.85
CA LEU A 79 1.17 2.21 -7.61
C LEU A 79 -0.21 1.56 -7.66
N VAL A 80 -1.09 2.11 -8.50
CA VAL A 80 -2.42 1.59 -8.80
C VAL A 80 -2.72 1.79 -10.28
N TYR A 81 -3.67 1.03 -10.80
CA TYR A 81 -4.23 1.22 -12.14
C TYR A 81 -5.75 1.10 -12.10
N VAL A 82 -6.42 1.43 -13.21
CA VAL A 82 -7.87 1.27 -13.32
C VAL A 82 -8.15 0.29 -14.45
N GLU A 83 -8.91 -0.76 -14.13
CA GLU A 83 -9.36 -1.78 -15.07
C GLU A 83 -10.87 -1.95 -14.87
N ASP A 84 -11.65 -1.87 -15.95
CA ASP A 84 -13.12 -1.97 -15.92
C ASP A 84 -13.80 -1.08 -14.87
N GLY A 85 -13.27 0.15 -14.70
CA GLY A 85 -13.78 1.14 -13.73
C GLY A 85 -13.40 0.86 -12.27
N ARG A 86 -12.63 -0.19 -11.99
CA ARG A 86 -12.19 -0.60 -10.66
C ARG A 86 -10.73 -0.22 -10.43
N VAL A 87 -10.40 0.15 -9.19
CA VAL A 87 -9.01 0.47 -8.83
C VAL A 87 -8.30 -0.81 -8.45
N MET A 88 -7.26 -1.13 -9.21
CA MET A 88 -6.47 -2.34 -9.07
C MET A 88 -5.07 -2.00 -8.56
N MET A 89 -4.44 -2.96 -7.88
CA MET A 89 -3.09 -2.85 -7.38
C MET A 89 -2.33 -4.14 -7.72
N HIS A 90 -1.08 -4.05 -8.15
CA HIS A 90 -0.29 -5.25 -8.38
C HIS A 90 -0.05 -5.99 -7.05
N GLN A 91 -0.08 -7.32 -7.09
CA GLN A 91 0.03 -8.16 -5.88
C GLN A 91 1.26 -7.80 -5.02
N LEU A 92 2.43 -7.58 -5.63
CA LEU A 92 3.64 -7.19 -4.90
C LEU A 92 3.53 -5.80 -4.23
N ILE A 93 2.87 -4.84 -4.88
CA ILE A 93 2.62 -3.50 -4.33
C ILE A 93 1.63 -3.57 -3.17
N LYS A 94 0.62 -4.44 -3.29
CA LYS A 94 -0.36 -4.69 -2.22
C LYS A 94 0.30 -5.31 -0.99
N GLU A 95 1.13 -6.33 -1.20
CA GLU A 95 1.92 -6.95 -0.13
C GLU A 95 2.84 -5.93 0.53
N MET A 96 3.50 -5.08 -0.25
CA MET A 96 4.32 -3.99 0.27
C MET A 96 3.51 -3.02 1.14
N GLY A 97 2.34 -2.56 0.68
CA GLY A 97 1.50 -1.67 1.49
C GLY A 97 1.02 -2.32 2.79
N ARG A 98 0.70 -3.61 2.76
CA ARG A 98 0.31 -4.38 3.95
C ARG A 98 1.48 -4.57 4.92
N GLU A 99 2.68 -4.75 4.39
CA GLU A 99 3.91 -4.88 5.16
C GLU A 99 4.30 -3.55 5.83
N VAL A 100 4.11 -2.42 5.15
CA VAL A 100 4.24 -1.08 5.75
C VAL A 100 3.36 -0.96 7.00
N VAL A 101 2.08 -1.36 6.92
CA VAL A 101 1.17 -1.33 8.08
C VAL A 101 1.61 -2.29 9.18
N ARG A 102 2.06 -3.50 8.82
CA ARG A 102 2.58 -4.47 9.80
C ARG A 102 3.78 -3.93 10.56
N LYS A 103 4.68 -3.19 9.88
CA LYS A 103 5.90 -2.60 10.44
C LYS A 103 5.62 -1.45 11.42
N GLU A 104 4.47 -0.79 11.36
CA GLU A 104 4.07 0.26 12.34
C GLU A 104 4.11 -0.28 13.79
N SER A 105 3.69 -1.53 13.97
CA SER A 105 3.80 -2.25 15.24
C SER A 105 3.86 -3.76 14.99
N PRO A 106 5.06 -4.34 14.85
CA PRO A 106 5.22 -5.73 14.45
C PRO A 106 4.60 -6.73 15.44
N LYS A 107 4.64 -6.41 16.74
CA LYS A 107 4.23 -7.31 17.83
C LYS A 107 2.84 -7.01 18.40
N GLU A 108 2.35 -5.79 18.23
CA GLU A 108 1.08 -5.36 18.84
C GLU A 108 0.15 -4.83 17.73
N PRO A 109 -0.65 -5.71 17.10
CA PRO A 109 -1.50 -5.31 15.98
C PRO A 109 -2.43 -4.13 16.30
N GLY A 110 -2.95 -4.05 17.54
CA GLY A 110 -3.84 -2.97 17.97
C GLY A 110 -3.21 -1.57 17.98
N LYS A 111 -1.88 -1.46 17.88
CA LYS A 111 -1.16 -0.17 17.73
C LYS A 111 -0.94 0.25 16.28
N ARG A 112 -1.33 -0.56 15.30
CA ARG A 112 -1.25 -0.24 13.87
C ARG A 112 -2.40 0.69 13.49
N SER A 113 -2.18 1.51 12.48
CA SER A 113 -3.18 2.42 11.91
C SER A 113 -4.35 1.67 11.27
N ARG A 114 -4.12 0.43 10.81
CA ARG A 114 -5.12 -0.42 10.15
C ARG A 114 -4.89 -1.90 10.50
N LEU A 115 -5.97 -2.68 10.54
CA LEU A 115 -5.93 -4.13 10.63
C LEU A 115 -6.61 -4.71 9.39
N TRP A 116 -5.85 -5.44 8.57
CA TRP A 116 -6.35 -6.06 7.33
C TRP A 116 -6.36 -7.59 7.42
N HIS A 117 -5.55 -8.16 8.31
CA HIS A 117 -5.47 -9.59 8.53
C HIS A 117 -6.54 -10.01 9.55
N HIS A 118 -7.40 -10.95 9.17
CA HIS A 118 -8.57 -11.33 9.96
C HIS A 118 -8.22 -11.83 11.38
N GLN A 119 -7.12 -12.57 11.53
CA GLN A 119 -6.70 -13.07 12.84
C GLN A 119 -6.30 -11.92 13.76
N ASP A 120 -5.56 -10.95 13.24
CA ASP A 120 -5.12 -9.77 14.00
C ASP A 120 -6.33 -8.94 14.47
N CYS A 121 -7.38 -8.86 13.65
CA CYS A 121 -8.65 -8.22 14.06
C CYS A 121 -9.30 -8.97 15.23
N ILE A 122 -9.38 -10.31 15.15
CA ILE A 122 -9.97 -11.13 16.22
C ILE A 122 -9.16 -10.98 17.51
N ASP A 123 -7.84 -11.08 17.43
CA ASP A 123 -6.95 -11.02 18.59
C ASP A 123 -7.10 -9.67 19.31
N VAL A 124 -7.13 -8.56 18.55
CA VAL A 124 -7.31 -7.22 19.13
C VAL A 124 -8.68 -7.04 19.77
N LEU A 125 -9.74 -7.59 19.15
CA LEU A 125 -11.09 -7.52 19.73
C LEU A 125 -11.23 -8.38 20.99
N GLN A 126 -10.53 -9.52 21.06
CA GLN A 126 -10.57 -10.42 22.21
C GLN A 126 -9.73 -9.92 23.38
N ASP A 127 -8.56 -9.32 23.14
CA ASP A 127 -7.69 -8.75 24.19
C ASP A 127 -8.28 -7.53 24.90
N GLN A 128 -9.37 -6.95 24.35
CA GLN A 128 -10.15 -5.85 24.94
C GLN A 128 -11.39 -6.34 25.73
N SER A 129 -11.57 -7.67 25.91
CA SER A 129 -12.74 -8.30 26.57
C SER A 129 -12.54 -8.55 28.07
#